data_AF-A0A7V8A951-F1
#
_entry.id   AF-A0A7V8A951-F1
#
_cell.length_a   1.000
_cell.length_b   1.000
_cell.length_c   1.000
_cell.angle_alpha   90.00
_cell.angle_beta   90.00
_cell.angle_gamma   90.00
#
_symmetry.space_group_name_H-M   'P 1'
#
loop_
_entity.id
_entity.type
_entity.pdbx_description
1 polymer ?
#
loop_
_entity_poly.entity_id
_entity_poly.type
_entity_poly.pdbx_seq_one_letter_code
_entity_poly.pdbx_strand_id
1 'polypeptide(L)' 'MGRRGLHNEGSELLSLRLDGKIKLDFDTARRLFTLICALHIRL' A
#
# COMPACT_ATOMS: atom_id res chain seq x y z
N MET A 1 -4.48 17.46 -0.05
CA MET A 1 -4.70 16.44 -1.11
C MET A 1 -3.46 15.59 -1.44
N GLY A 2 -2.24 15.88 -0.97
CA GLY A 2 -1.04 15.10 -1.37
C GLY A 2 -0.87 13.70 -0.73
N ARG A 3 -1.14 13.53 0.56
CA ARG A 3 -0.87 12.23 1.25
C ARG A 3 -1.86 11.12 0.90
N ARG A 4 -3.15 11.45 0.75
CA ARG A 4 -4.16 10.45 0.34
C ARG A 4 -3.93 9.95 -1.09
N GLY A 5 -3.52 10.83 -2.02
CA GLY A 5 -3.15 10.44 -3.38
C GLY A 5 -1.97 9.47 -3.38
N LEU A 6 -0.88 9.83 -2.70
CA LEU A 6 0.31 8.97 -2.58
C LEU A 6 0.01 7.59 -1.98
N HIS A 7 -0.82 7.53 -0.94
CA HIS A 7 -1.21 6.23 -0.38
C HIS A 7 -2.06 5.41 -1.35
N ASN A 8 -2.93 6.03 -2.17
CA ASN A 8 -3.72 5.29 -3.15
C ASN A 8 -2.85 4.70 -4.25
N GLU A 9 -1.99 5.52 -4.86
CA GLU A 9 -1.05 5.08 -5.90
C GLU A 9 -0.12 3.99 -5.38
N GLY A 10 0.41 4.17 -4.15
CA GLY A 10 1.23 3.15 -3.49
C GLY A 10 0.49 1.85 -3.22
N SER A 11 -0.82 1.92 -2.90
CA SER A 11 -1.66 0.74 -2.67
C SER A 11 -1.94 -0.01 -3.97
N GLU A 12 -2.23 0.70 -5.06
CA GLU A 12 -2.41 0.10 -6.37
C GLU A 12 -1.13 -0.61 -6.83
N LEU A 13 0.02 0.06 -6.69
CA LEU A 13 1.31 -0.54 -7.03
C LEU A 13 1.62 -1.77 -6.16
N LEU A 14 1.32 -1.71 -4.86
CA LEU A 14 1.50 -2.84 -3.95
C LEU A 14 0.64 -4.04 -4.38
N SER A 15 -0.64 -3.82 -4.70
CA SER A 15 -1.54 -4.86 -5.21
C SER A 15 -1.01 -5.47 -6.50
N LEU A 16 -0.59 -4.65 -7.47
CA LEU A 16 -0.04 -5.13 -8.74
C LEU A 16 1.22 -5.99 -8.56
N ARG A 17 2.09 -5.65 -7.60
CA ARG A 17 3.31 -6.42 -7.31
C ARG A 17 3.05 -7.76 -6.62
N LEU A 18 1.91 -7.86 -5.94
CA LEU A 18 1.49 -9.06 -5.20
C LEU A 18 0.50 -9.91 -6.00
N ASP A 19 0.06 -9.44 -7.17
CA ASP A 19 -0.78 -10.21 -8.07
C ASP A 19 -0.15 -11.55 -8.43
N GLY A 20 -0.97 -12.61 -8.47
CA GLY A 20 -0.52 -13.99 -8.62
C GLY A 20 0.19 -14.60 -7.41
N LYS A 21 0.49 -13.84 -6.35
CA LYS A 21 1.08 -14.35 -5.10
C LYS A 21 0.09 -14.35 -3.94
N ILE A 22 -0.63 -13.23 -3.76
CA ILE A 22 -1.56 -13.03 -2.66
C ILE A 22 -2.77 -12.28 -3.20
N LYS A 23 -3.99 -12.78 -2.91
CA LYS A 23 -5.23 -12.07 -3.24
C LYS A 23 -5.50 -11.00 -2.19
N LEU A 24 -5.63 -9.75 -2.63
CA LEU A 24 -5.78 -8.58 -1.77
C LEU A 24 -6.88 -7.68 -2.33
N ASP A 25 -7.74 -7.16 -1.47
CA ASP A 25 -8.61 -6.03 -1.81
C ASP A 25 -7.88 -4.69 -1.63
N PHE A 26 -8.39 -3.63 -2.25
CA PHE A 26 -7.76 -2.32 -2.25
C PHE A 26 -7.64 -1.71 -0.84
N ASP A 27 -8.63 -1.92 0.03
CA ASP A 27 -8.58 -1.41 1.40
C ASP A 27 -7.50 -2.12 2.22
N THR A 28 -7.32 -3.43 2.00
CA THR A 28 -6.25 -4.22 2.59
C THR A 28 -4.88 -3.76 2.10
N ALA A 29 -4.72 -3.56 0.79
CA ALA A 29 -3.48 -3.02 0.22
C ALA A 29 -3.14 -1.63 0.80
N ARG A 30 -4.15 -0.77 1.00
CA ARG A 30 -3.96 0.55 1.62
C ARG A 30 -3.53 0.49 3.08
N ARG A 31 -4.09 -0.44 3.86
CA ARG A 31 -3.66 -0.67 5.24
C ARG A 31 -2.21 -1.18 5.28
N LEU A 32 -1.86 -2.14 4.43
CA LEU A 32 -0.50 -2.67 4.34
C LEU A 32 0.52 -1.61 3.91
N PHE A 33 0.21 -0.84 2.87
CA PHE A 33 1.08 0.25 2.41
C PHE A 33 1.30 1.28 3.52
N THR A 34 0.26 1.63 4.27
CA THR A 34 0.36 2.55 5.41
C THR A 34 1.29 2.00 6.50
N LEU A 35 1.19 0.70 6.82
CA LEU A 35 2.09 0.05 7.78
C LEU A 35 3.54 0.04 7.30
N ILE A 36 3.77 -0.27 6.02
CA ILE A 36 5.10 -0.23 5.41
C ILE A 36 5.72 1.16 5.57
N CYS A 37 4.99 2.22 5.19
CA CYS A 37 5.47 3.60 5.37
C CYS A 37 5.75 3.92 6.84
N ALA A 38 4.86 3.54 7.76
CA ALA A 38 5.03 3.82 9.18
C ALA A 38 6.24 3.11 9.80
N LEU A 39 6.57 1.90 9.34
CA LEU A 39 7.74 1.15 9.77
C LEU A 39 9.03 1.68 9.13
N HIS A 40 9.00 2.05 7.86
CA HIS A 40 10.15 2.61 7.14
C HIS A 40 10.58 3.98 7.68
N ILE A 41 9.65 4.76 8.24
CA ILE A 41 9.95 6.05 8.90
C ILE A 41 10.62 5.83 10.28
N ARG A 42 10.44 4.66 10.90
CA ARG A 42 10.99 4.34 12.23
C ARG A 42 12.32 3.58 12.18
N LEU A 43 12.72 3.10 11.02
CA LEU A 43 14.00 2.45 10.74
C LEU A 43 14.98 3.49 10.18
#